data_AF-A0AAD6YHD0-F1
#
_entry.id   AF-A0AAD6YHD0-F1
#
_cell.length_a   1.000
_cell.length_b   1.000
_cell.length_c   1.000
_cell.angle_alpha   90.00
_cell.angle_beta   90.00
_cell.angle_gamma   90.00
#
_symmetry.space_group_name_H-M   'P 1'
#
loop_
_entity.id
_entity.type
_entity.pdbx_description
1 polymer ?
#
loop_
_entity_poly.entity_id
_entity_poly.type
_entity_poly.pdbx_seq_one_letter_code
_entity_poly.pdbx_strand_id
1 'polypeptide(L)'
;MKVPFLLLLRFCLILEVIGQTTPVVVTTTSGKLQGTDENGVMSFKGVRFGQPATGPLRWEPPVPFISAAAQNATTLAPSYIQQFAFASSAFPQSLFNNPPPASENEDCLFLNVWAPSSDINEKKPVLFWLYRGGFVFGTGSLPGYDGTSLAANQNIVVVTINHRTNIFGFPGSSDILITKNNFGLLDQELALQWVQLNIARFGGDPDKVTIIWDNLRAQDQWAEQYSFDDFAKTVGCDQAPGPARLNCLKHVPAATIRNFTNGPLSGAFGPLVDNVTVFTNPLERIRSGATAGVPIILGNMENDGSVFVVGMTNLTALIEADFPGTGATADLVRSLYPGHNDTLIIASVPRDVSFRW
;
A
#
# COMPACT_ATOMS: atom_id res chain seq x y z
N MET A 1 46.65 66.00 1.22
CA MET A 1 47.15 64.69 1.67
C MET A 1 46.01 63.69 1.60
N LYS A 2 46.09 62.69 0.70
CA LYS A 2 45.09 61.63 0.56
C LYS A 2 45.68 60.34 1.15
N VAL A 3 44.99 59.75 2.12
CA VAL A 3 45.28 58.44 2.70
C VAL A 3 44.51 57.39 1.88
N PRO A 4 45.12 56.29 1.40
CA PRO A 4 44.36 55.20 0.80
C PRO A 4 43.91 54.21 1.87
N PHE A 5 42.62 53.89 1.86
CA PHE A 5 41.97 52.90 2.70
C PHE A 5 42.09 51.54 2.01
N LEU A 6 42.82 50.58 2.60
CA LEU A 6 42.87 49.19 2.10
C LEU A 6 41.63 48.44 2.60
N LEU A 7 40.76 48.03 1.68
CA LEU A 7 39.68 47.07 1.95
C LEU A 7 40.27 45.65 1.96
N LEU A 8 40.29 45.00 3.14
CA LEU A 8 40.55 43.56 3.27
C LEU A 8 39.22 42.80 3.12
N LEU A 9 38.96 42.25 1.94
CA LEU A 9 37.88 41.27 1.74
C LEU A 9 38.28 39.93 2.39
N ARG A 10 37.60 39.57 3.49
CA ARG A 10 37.61 38.19 4.00
C ARG A 10 36.72 37.34 3.10
N PHE A 11 37.32 36.45 2.31
CA PHE A 11 36.62 35.34 1.69
C PHE A 11 36.25 34.32 2.78
N CYS A 12 34.98 34.25 3.15
CA CYS A 12 34.44 33.13 3.95
C CYS A 12 34.11 32.01 2.97
N LEU A 13 34.98 31.01 2.86
CA LEU A 13 34.69 29.76 2.15
C LEU A 13 33.59 29.04 2.94
N ILE A 14 32.35 29.14 2.46
CA ILE A 14 31.29 28.20 2.84
C ILE A 14 31.65 26.90 2.12
N LEU A 15 32.26 25.94 2.84
CA LEU A 15 32.24 24.56 2.37
C LEU A 15 30.78 24.09 2.49
N GLU A 16 30.09 24.01 1.36
CA GLU A 16 28.94 23.12 1.26
C GLU A 16 29.47 21.71 1.51
N VAL A 17 29.07 21.11 2.64
CA VAL A 17 29.26 19.68 2.86
C VAL A 17 28.33 19.00 1.86
N ILE A 18 28.87 18.67 0.68
CA ILE A 18 28.20 17.78 -0.26
C ILE A 18 28.09 16.45 0.47
N GLY A 19 26.86 16.02 0.77
CA GLY A 19 26.60 14.71 1.37
C GLY A 19 27.33 13.63 0.57
N GLN A 20 28.16 12.82 1.24
CA GLN A 20 28.97 11.82 0.56
C GLN A 20 28.09 10.61 0.26
N THR A 21 27.52 10.55 -0.94
CA THR A 21 26.83 9.34 -1.43
C THR A 21 27.87 8.33 -1.92
N THR A 22 27.89 7.13 -1.34
CA THR A 22 28.80 6.05 -1.75
C THR A 22 28.02 4.82 -2.24
N PRO A 23 28.48 4.10 -3.27
CA PRO A 23 27.85 2.85 -3.68
C PRO A 23 28.05 1.76 -2.61
N VAL A 24 26.99 0.99 -2.33
CA VAL A 24 27.05 -0.17 -1.42
C VAL A 24 26.41 -1.38 -2.09
N VAL A 25 26.93 -2.58 -1.82
CA VAL A 25 26.44 -3.83 -2.42
C VAL A 25 26.05 -4.85 -1.36
N VAL A 26 24.83 -5.38 -1.45
CA VAL A 26 24.33 -6.46 -0.58
C VAL A 26 23.86 -7.62 -1.45
N THR A 27 24.33 -8.83 -1.15
CA THR A 27 23.92 -10.05 -1.89
C THR A 27 22.71 -10.67 -1.21
N THR A 28 21.58 -10.81 -1.91
CA THR A 28 20.31 -11.38 -1.42
C THR A 28 19.88 -12.60 -2.23
N THR A 29 18.77 -13.23 -1.89
CA THR A 29 18.11 -14.24 -2.74
C THR A 29 17.66 -13.69 -4.09
N SER A 30 17.43 -12.38 -4.18
CA SER A 30 17.02 -11.68 -5.40
C SER A 30 18.20 -11.16 -6.22
N GLY A 31 19.44 -11.38 -5.78
CA GLY A 31 20.66 -11.03 -6.51
C GLY A 31 21.58 -10.09 -5.75
N LYS A 32 22.62 -9.60 -6.43
CA LYS A 32 23.55 -8.61 -5.89
C LYS A 32 22.96 -7.21 -6.08
N LEU A 33 22.47 -6.61 -5.00
CA LEU A 33 21.81 -5.31 -5.04
C LEU A 33 22.85 -4.21 -4.87
N GLN A 34 22.92 -3.30 -5.83
CA GLN A 34 23.72 -2.08 -5.75
C GLN A 34 22.84 -0.93 -5.27
N GLY A 35 22.99 -0.52 -4.01
CA GLY A 35 22.32 0.62 -3.41
C GLY A 35 23.26 1.81 -3.21
N THR A 36 22.83 2.76 -2.37
CA THR A 36 23.63 3.92 -1.96
C THR A 36 23.72 3.97 -0.44
N ASP A 37 24.84 4.44 0.10
CA ASP A 37 24.95 4.94 1.47
C ASP A 37 25.06 6.46 1.40
N GLU A 38 24.12 7.16 2.03
CA GLU A 38 24.13 8.61 2.14
C GLU A 38 24.04 9.00 3.61
N ASN A 39 25.08 9.69 4.10
CA ASN A 39 25.16 10.19 5.47
C ASN A 39 24.91 9.12 6.56
N GLY A 40 25.36 7.89 6.35
CA GLY A 40 25.25 6.82 7.34
C GLY A 40 23.97 5.98 7.21
N VAL A 41 23.20 6.16 6.14
CA VAL A 41 22.02 5.35 5.84
C VAL A 41 22.20 4.69 4.48
N MET A 42 22.26 3.36 4.49
CA MET A 42 22.15 2.58 3.26
C MET A 42 20.70 2.58 2.79
N SER A 43 20.49 2.79 1.50
CA SER A 43 19.20 2.65 0.84
C SER A 43 19.29 1.74 -0.38
N PHE A 44 18.31 0.84 -0.48
CA PHE A 44 18.12 -0.06 -1.61
C PHE A 44 16.67 0.08 -2.07
N LYS A 45 16.48 0.75 -3.21
CA LYS A 45 15.18 1.15 -3.73
C LYS A 45 14.87 0.33 -4.98
N GLY A 46 13.62 -0.14 -5.11
CA GLY A 46 13.20 -0.95 -6.26
C GLY A 46 13.78 -2.37 -6.28
N VAL A 47 13.93 -3.00 -5.12
CA VAL A 47 14.41 -4.38 -4.99
C VAL A 47 13.28 -5.35 -5.31
N ARG A 48 13.44 -6.17 -6.35
CA ARG A 48 12.40 -7.12 -6.75
C ARG A 48 12.30 -8.29 -5.77
N PHE A 49 11.12 -8.51 -5.19
CA PHE A 49 10.86 -9.67 -4.32
C PHE A 49 9.99 -10.74 -5.00
N GLY A 50 9.19 -10.37 -6.01
CA GLY A 50 8.32 -11.28 -6.76
C GLY A 50 8.51 -11.20 -8.28
N GLN A 51 8.19 -12.29 -8.97
CA GLN A 51 8.09 -12.29 -10.43
C GLN A 51 7.00 -11.29 -10.88
N PRO A 52 7.12 -10.68 -12.07
CA PRO A 52 6.06 -9.84 -12.62
C PRO A 52 4.73 -10.61 -12.67
N ALA A 53 3.70 -10.10 -12.00
CA ALA A 53 2.38 -10.75 -11.94
C ALA A 53 1.55 -10.43 -13.20
N THR A 54 2.15 -10.60 -14.38
CA THR A 54 1.60 -10.24 -15.69
C THR A 54 1.32 -11.47 -16.55
N GLY A 55 0.47 -11.30 -17.58
CA GLY A 55 0.19 -12.35 -18.55
C GLY A 55 -0.24 -13.66 -17.88
N PRO A 56 0.51 -14.78 -18.06
CA PRO A 56 0.18 -16.06 -17.42
C PRO A 56 0.13 -16.01 -15.89
N LEU A 57 0.90 -15.13 -15.25
CA LEU A 57 0.95 -14.96 -13.79
C LEU A 57 -0.08 -13.93 -13.27
N ARG A 58 -0.84 -13.28 -14.15
CA ARG A 58 -1.95 -12.43 -13.73
C ARG A 58 -3.01 -13.30 -13.04
N TRP A 59 -3.47 -12.86 -11.87
CA TRP A 59 -4.37 -13.62 -10.99
C TRP A 59 -3.88 -15.03 -10.62
N GLU A 60 -2.57 -15.16 -10.41
CA GLU A 60 -1.96 -16.32 -9.76
C GLU A 60 -1.31 -15.91 -8.43
N PRO A 61 -1.12 -16.85 -7.48
CA PRO A 61 -0.27 -16.62 -6.32
C PRO A 61 1.11 -16.10 -6.74
N PRO A 62 1.71 -15.15 -5.99
CA PRO A 62 2.97 -14.56 -6.39
C PRO A 62 4.10 -15.59 -6.30
N VAL A 63 5.00 -15.52 -7.27
CA VAL A 63 6.17 -16.40 -7.35
C VAL A 63 7.40 -15.62 -6.85
N PRO A 64 8.20 -16.17 -5.91
CA PRO A 64 9.42 -15.52 -5.48
C PRO A 64 10.36 -15.18 -6.64
N PHE A 65 10.95 -13.99 -6.62
CA PHE A 65 12.02 -13.64 -7.55
C PHE A 65 13.38 -14.06 -6.97
N ILE A 66 13.97 -15.09 -7.57
CA ILE A 66 15.31 -15.61 -7.22
C ILE A 66 16.26 -15.34 -8.38
N SER A 67 17.41 -14.72 -8.09
CA SER A 67 18.42 -14.43 -9.10
C SER A 67 19.80 -14.32 -8.47
N ALA A 68 20.85 -14.62 -9.26
CA ALA A 68 22.23 -14.33 -8.91
C ALA A 68 22.76 -13.06 -9.59
N ALA A 69 22.01 -12.49 -10.54
CA ALA A 69 22.42 -11.32 -11.31
C ALA A 69 22.50 -10.06 -10.42
N ALA A 70 23.34 -9.11 -10.84
CA ALA A 70 23.39 -7.80 -10.20
C ALA A 70 22.14 -6.97 -10.58
N GLN A 71 21.63 -6.19 -9.64
CA GLN A 71 20.51 -5.26 -9.84
C GLN A 71 20.89 -3.88 -9.34
N ASN A 72 20.54 -2.87 -10.12
CA ASN A 72 20.61 -1.49 -9.65
C ASN A 72 19.40 -1.23 -8.74
N ALA A 73 19.66 -0.97 -7.46
CA ALA A 73 18.68 -0.71 -6.43
C ALA A 73 18.83 0.73 -5.88
N THR A 74 19.04 1.70 -6.77
CA THR A 74 19.19 3.13 -6.41
C THR A 74 17.94 3.96 -6.72
N THR A 75 16.96 3.39 -7.42
CA THR A 75 15.77 4.09 -7.91
C THR A 75 14.51 3.42 -7.43
N LEU A 76 13.54 4.21 -6.98
CA LEU A 76 12.22 3.69 -6.61
C LEU A 76 11.55 3.04 -7.82
N ALA A 77 10.89 1.90 -7.59
CA ALA A 77 10.12 1.22 -8.63
C ALA A 77 8.76 1.89 -8.89
N PRO A 78 8.14 1.63 -10.06
CA PRO A 78 6.77 2.05 -10.35
C PRO A 78 5.79 1.60 -9.28
N SER A 79 4.72 2.36 -9.09
CA SER A 79 3.55 1.90 -8.34
C SER A 79 2.80 0.82 -9.12
N TYR A 80 1.95 0.06 -8.44
CA TYR A 80 0.96 -0.74 -9.15
C TYR A 80 -0.12 0.16 -9.78
N ILE A 81 -0.92 -0.40 -10.68
CA ILE A 81 -2.02 0.33 -11.33
C ILE A 81 -3.05 0.75 -10.30
N GLN A 82 -3.40 2.04 -10.32
CA GLN A 82 -4.22 2.68 -9.30
C GLN A 82 -5.67 2.83 -9.78
N GLN A 83 -6.62 2.68 -8.86
CA GLN A 83 -8.03 3.02 -9.09
C GLN A 83 -8.36 4.20 -8.18
N PHE A 84 -9.00 5.26 -8.70
CA PHE A 84 -9.48 6.41 -7.91
C PHE A 84 -10.97 6.73 -8.11
N ALA A 85 -11.67 5.96 -8.96
CA ALA A 85 -13.08 6.19 -9.29
C ALA A 85 -14.08 5.98 -8.12
N PHE A 86 -13.62 5.56 -6.94
CA PHE A 86 -14.45 5.32 -5.75
C PHE A 86 -14.61 6.58 -4.87
N ALA A 87 -13.87 7.66 -5.14
CA ALA A 87 -13.89 8.83 -4.27
C ALA A 87 -15.12 9.71 -4.55
N SER A 88 -15.95 9.93 -3.53
CA SER A 88 -17.10 10.86 -3.54
C SER A 88 -16.72 12.31 -3.83
N SER A 89 -15.42 12.62 -3.75
CA SER A 89 -14.82 13.91 -4.08
C SER A 89 -13.37 13.71 -4.55
N ALA A 90 -12.80 14.71 -5.23
CA ALA A 90 -11.39 14.69 -5.63
C ALA A 90 -10.40 14.87 -4.45
N PHE A 91 -10.89 15.14 -3.24
CA PHE A 91 -10.07 15.54 -2.09
C PHE A 91 -9.24 14.39 -1.49
N PRO A 92 -9.77 13.17 -1.25
CA PRO A 92 -8.94 12.04 -0.83
C PRO A 92 -7.78 11.75 -1.80
N GLN A 93 -8.04 11.84 -3.11
CA GLN A 93 -6.99 11.65 -4.11
C GLN A 93 -5.89 12.71 -4.01
N SER A 94 -6.24 13.98 -3.79
CA SER A 94 -5.24 15.05 -3.66
C SER A 94 -4.41 14.97 -2.37
N LEU A 95 -4.91 14.28 -1.35
CA LEU A 95 -4.17 14.03 -0.11
C LEU A 95 -3.28 12.79 -0.19
N PHE A 96 -3.80 11.69 -0.76
CA PHE A 96 -3.14 10.40 -0.67
C PHE A 96 -2.35 10.01 -1.92
N ASN A 97 -2.51 10.75 -3.03
CA ASN A 97 -1.79 10.54 -4.28
C ASN A 97 -1.04 11.81 -4.72
N ASN A 98 -0.38 12.48 -3.77
CA ASN A 98 0.33 13.74 -4.01
C ASN A 98 1.76 13.73 -3.41
N PRO A 99 2.82 13.85 -4.23
CA PRO A 99 2.75 13.80 -5.70
C PRO A 99 2.24 12.42 -6.16
N PRO A 100 1.59 12.33 -7.33
CA PRO A 100 1.27 11.04 -7.91
C PRO A 100 2.56 10.27 -8.21
N PRO A 101 2.52 8.92 -8.19
CA PRO A 101 3.68 8.12 -8.54
C PRO A 101 4.16 8.45 -9.95
N ALA A 102 5.48 8.39 -10.16
CA ALA A 102 6.10 8.72 -11.45
C ALA A 102 5.58 7.80 -12.59
N SER A 103 5.22 6.56 -12.27
CA SER A 103 4.58 5.63 -13.19
C SER A 103 3.80 4.53 -12.46
N GLU A 104 2.88 3.91 -13.19
CA GLU A 104 2.06 2.76 -12.79
C GLU A 104 2.38 1.58 -13.72
N ASN A 105 2.57 0.38 -13.16
CA ASN A 105 2.89 -0.83 -13.95
C ASN A 105 2.38 -2.11 -13.24
N GLU A 106 1.96 -3.13 -14.01
CA GLU A 106 1.66 -4.45 -13.44
C GLU A 106 2.92 -5.19 -12.96
N ASP A 107 4.09 -4.84 -13.51
CA ASP A 107 5.35 -5.26 -12.97
C ASP A 107 5.75 -4.33 -11.80
N CYS A 108 5.25 -4.61 -10.59
CA CYS A 108 5.50 -3.76 -9.42
C CYS A 108 5.99 -4.47 -8.16
N LEU A 109 6.17 -5.80 -8.13
CA LEU A 109 6.51 -6.55 -6.90
C LEU A 109 7.95 -6.27 -6.43
N PHE A 110 8.13 -5.06 -5.93
CA PHE A 110 9.35 -4.43 -5.48
C PHE A 110 9.17 -3.93 -4.05
N LEU A 111 10.27 -3.88 -3.33
CA LEU A 111 10.38 -3.28 -2.01
C LEU A 111 11.55 -2.31 -1.96
N ASN A 112 11.57 -1.50 -0.91
CA ASN A 112 12.65 -0.60 -0.59
C ASN A 112 13.15 -0.89 0.82
N VAL A 113 14.45 -0.77 1.07
CA VAL A 113 15.09 -0.96 2.37
C VAL A 113 15.92 0.28 2.70
N TRP A 114 15.74 0.83 3.89
CA TRP A 114 16.64 1.83 4.49
C TRP A 114 17.20 1.25 5.78
N ALA A 115 18.52 1.30 5.96
CA ALA A 115 19.20 0.72 7.11
C ALA A 115 20.37 1.61 7.56
N PRO A 116 20.61 1.76 8.86
CA PRO A 116 21.83 2.39 9.37
C PRO A 116 23.05 1.63 8.86
N SER A 117 24.05 2.34 8.34
CA SER A 117 25.29 1.71 7.87
C SER A 117 26.26 1.36 8.99
N SER A 118 26.07 1.95 10.18
CA SER A 118 26.82 1.59 11.38
C SER A 118 26.45 0.19 11.88
N ASP A 119 27.47 -0.56 12.28
CA ASP A 119 27.34 -1.83 12.99
C ASP A 119 26.37 -2.82 12.32
N ILE A 120 26.64 -3.17 11.05
CA ILE A 120 25.81 -4.12 10.27
C ILE A 120 25.61 -5.48 10.95
N ASN A 121 26.49 -5.86 11.88
CA ASN A 121 26.40 -7.09 12.66
C ASN A 121 25.48 -6.97 13.89
N GLU A 122 25.12 -5.74 14.29
CA GLU A 122 24.09 -5.50 15.29
C GLU A 122 22.73 -5.84 14.67
N LYS A 123 22.00 -6.76 15.30
CA LYS A 123 20.65 -7.17 14.90
C LYS A 123 19.63 -6.11 15.30
N LYS A 124 19.31 -5.19 14.37
CA LYS A 124 18.41 -4.05 14.62
C LYS A 124 16.94 -4.40 14.40
N PRO A 125 15.99 -3.80 15.15
CA PRO A 125 14.57 -3.97 14.87
C PRO A 125 14.22 -3.59 13.43
N VAL A 126 13.23 -4.28 12.85
CA VAL A 126 12.76 -4.05 11.48
C VAL A 126 11.34 -3.51 11.52
N LEU A 127 11.11 -2.37 10.89
CA LEU A 127 9.78 -1.82 10.63
C LEU A 127 9.35 -2.16 9.20
N PHE A 128 8.31 -2.97 9.05
CA PHE A 128 7.75 -3.36 7.77
C PHE A 128 6.46 -2.58 7.50
N TRP A 129 6.49 -1.71 6.50
CA TRP A 129 5.45 -0.73 6.21
C TRP A 129 4.54 -1.15 5.07
N LEU A 130 3.26 -1.33 5.40
CA LEU A 130 2.16 -1.49 4.45
C LEU A 130 1.48 -0.13 4.25
N TYR A 131 1.52 0.38 3.02
CA TYR A 131 0.95 1.68 2.67
C TYR A 131 -0.58 1.67 2.69
N ARG A 132 -1.14 2.87 2.87
CA ARG A 132 -2.57 3.14 2.78
C ARG A 132 -3.11 3.07 1.36
N GLY A 133 -4.39 2.76 1.23
CA GLY A 133 -5.12 2.94 -0.02
C GLY A 133 -6.31 2.01 -0.21
N GLY A 134 -6.82 1.42 0.88
CA GLY A 134 -8.01 0.56 0.86
C GLY A 134 -7.91 -0.60 -0.14
N PHE A 135 -6.69 -1.05 -0.45
CA PHE A 135 -6.37 -2.05 -1.48
C PHE A 135 -6.58 -1.64 -2.94
N VAL A 136 -7.00 -0.40 -3.23
CA VAL A 136 -7.33 0.06 -4.59
C VAL A 136 -6.30 1.04 -5.17
N PHE A 137 -5.55 1.73 -4.30
CA PHE A 137 -4.46 2.64 -4.64
C PHE A 137 -3.34 2.61 -3.58
N GLY A 138 -2.34 3.47 -3.69
CA GLY A 138 -1.15 3.59 -2.85
C GLY A 138 0.11 2.97 -3.45
N THR A 139 1.26 3.32 -2.87
CA THR A 139 2.58 2.77 -3.22
C THR A 139 3.53 2.86 -2.03
N GLY A 140 4.43 1.90 -1.90
CA GLY A 140 5.53 1.95 -0.92
C GLY A 140 6.58 3.00 -1.27
N SER A 141 6.51 3.59 -2.46
CA SER A 141 7.44 4.60 -2.98
C SER A 141 6.96 6.05 -2.75
N LEU A 142 5.90 6.30 -1.97
CA LEU A 142 5.49 7.67 -1.66
C LEU A 142 6.58 8.41 -0.87
N PRO A 143 6.83 9.71 -1.12
CA PRO A 143 7.85 10.47 -0.39
C PRO A 143 7.65 10.48 1.14
N GLY A 144 6.40 10.41 1.60
CA GLY A 144 6.08 10.33 3.03
C GLY A 144 6.50 9.02 3.71
N TYR A 145 6.86 8.00 2.95
CA TYR A 145 7.35 6.71 3.46
C TYR A 145 8.87 6.54 3.30
N ASP A 146 9.61 7.60 2.95
CA ASP A 146 11.06 7.53 2.90
C ASP A 146 11.62 7.19 4.31
N GLY A 147 12.29 6.04 4.40
CA GLY A 147 12.77 5.49 5.65
C GLY A 147 14.04 6.13 6.20
N THR A 148 14.66 7.10 5.51
CA THR A 148 15.99 7.62 5.86
C THR A 148 16.03 8.21 7.26
N SER A 149 15.05 9.05 7.59
CA SER A 149 14.99 9.71 8.91
C SER A 149 14.76 8.72 10.05
N LEU A 150 13.86 7.74 9.86
CA LEU A 150 13.59 6.72 10.87
C LEU A 150 14.81 5.81 11.07
N ALA A 151 15.45 5.38 9.99
CA ALA A 151 16.67 4.57 10.07
C ALA A 151 17.77 5.31 10.84
N ALA A 152 18.09 6.54 10.44
CA ALA A 152 19.15 7.34 11.05
C ALA A 152 18.90 7.63 12.54
N ASN A 153 17.68 8.05 12.89
CA ASN A 153 17.41 8.58 14.23
C ASN A 153 16.98 7.52 15.25
N GLN A 154 16.43 6.38 14.81
CA GLN A 154 15.92 5.34 15.70
C GLN A 154 16.77 4.06 15.70
N ASN A 155 17.83 4.01 14.86
CA ASN A 155 18.68 2.83 14.69
C ASN A 155 17.87 1.56 14.34
N ILE A 156 16.94 1.67 13.38
CA ILE A 156 16.08 0.58 12.89
C ILE A 156 16.21 0.39 11.39
N VAL A 157 15.88 -0.80 10.89
CA VAL A 157 15.72 -1.04 9.45
C VAL A 157 14.28 -0.77 9.05
N VAL A 158 14.07 -0.02 7.98
CA VAL A 158 12.74 0.28 7.43
C VAL A 158 12.58 -0.42 6.10
N VAL A 159 11.48 -1.16 5.93
CA VAL A 159 11.11 -1.81 4.67
C VAL A 159 9.73 -1.32 4.24
N THR A 160 9.62 -0.82 3.01
CA THR A 160 8.33 -0.49 2.37
C THR A 160 8.14 -1.40 1.16
N ILE A 161 6.91 -1.78 0.83
CA ILE A 161 6.65 -2.69 -0.30
C ILE A 161 5.62 -2.11 -1.26
N ASN A 162 5.60 -2.63 -2.48
CA ASN A 162 4.44 -2.60 -3.37
C ASN A 162 3.70 -3.94 -3.32
N HIS A 163 2.39 -3.94 -3.54
CA HIS A 163 1.57 -5.15 -3.73
C HIS A 163 0.47 -4.89 -4.77
N ARG A 164 -0.12 -5.96 -5.33
CA ARG A 164 -1.23 -5.81 -6.29
C ARG A 164 -2.44 -5.17 -5.62
N THR A 165 -3.06 -4.24 -6.33
CA THR A 165 -4.25 -3.50 -5.93
C THR A 165 -5.44 -3.79 -6.85
N ASN A 166 -6.63 -3.35 -6.45
CA ASN A 166 -7.90 -3.41 -7.18
C ASN A 166 -8.15 -4.77 -7.86
N ILE A 167 -8.73 -4.80 -9.07
CA ILE A 167 -9.06 -6.03 -9.81
C ILE A 167 -7.86 -6.97 -9.98
N PHE A 168 -6.63 -6.47 -9.99
CA PHE A 168 -5.46 -7.33 -10.15
C PHE A 168 -5.09 -8.08 -8.86
N GLY A 169 -5.21 -7.43 -7.70
CA GLY A 169 -4.94 -8.03 -6.39
C GLY A 169 -6.14 -8.77 -5.82
N PHE A 170 -7.34 -8.30 -6.16
CA PHE A 170 -8.59 -8.65 -5.51
C PHE A 170 -9.75 -8.76 -6.51
N PRO A 171 -9.67 -9.69 -7.48
CA PRO A 171 -10.60 -9.72 -8.60
C PRO A 171 -12.06 -10.02 -8.24
N GLY A 172 -12.38 -10.61 -7.07
CA GLY A 172 -13.77 -10.91 -6.76
C GLY A 172 -14.43 -11.99 -7.65
N SER A 173 -13.64 -12.64 -8.52
CA SER A 173 -14.14 -13.40 -9.67
C SER A 173 -14.68 -14.78 -9.31
N SER A 174 -15.76 -15.19 -10.00
CA SER A 174 -16.28 -16.56 -10.01
C SER A 174 -15.48 -17.53 -10.89
N ASP A 175 -14.53 -17.04 -11.70
CA ASP A 175 -13.57 -17.88 -12.45
C ASP A 175 -12.50 -18.51 -11.55
N ILE A 176 -12.32 -17.96 -10.35
CA ILE A 176 -11.27 -18.29 -9.41
C ILE A 176 -11.94 -18.88 -8.18
N LEU A 177 -11.41 -20.01 -7.69
CA LEU A 177 -11.91 -20.61 -6.45
C LEU A 177 -11.78 -19.59 -5.32
N ILE A 178 -12.81 -19.46 -4.48
CA ILE A 178 -12.84 -18.48 -3.39
C ILE A 178 -11.62 -18.61 -2.47
N THR A 179 -11.15 -19.84 -2.22
CA THR A 179 -9.96 -20.16 -1.41
C THR A 179 -8.62 -19.90 -2.10
N LYS A 180 -8.62 -19.36 -3.32
CA LYS A 180 -7.43 -19.07 -4.13
C LYS A 180 -7.47 -17.65 -4.69
N ASN A 181 -7.91 -16.71 -3.85
CA ASN A 181 -8.05 -15.30 -4.20
C ASN A 181 -7.06 -14.43 -3.39
N ASN A 182 -7.36 -13.16 -3.18
CA ASN A 182 -6.62 -12.24 -2.29
C ASN A 182 -5.14 -12.13 -2.60
N PHE A 183 -4.82 -12.10 -3.90
CA PHE A 183 -3.46 -12.05 -4.41
C PHE A 183 -2.64 -10.89 -3.86
N GLY A 184 -3.26 -9.74 -3.62
CA GLY A 184 -2.60 -8.60 -2.97
C GLY A 184 -2.14 -8.91 -1.54
N LEU A 185 -2.87 -9.73 -0.76
CA LEU A 185 -2.42 -10.19 0.56
C LEU A 185 -1.28 -11.23 0.44
N LEU A 186 -1.36 -12.11 -0.56
CA LEU A 186 -0.28 -13.08 -0.82
C LEU A 186 1.02 -12.37 -1.25
N ASP A 187 0.93 -11.22 -1.93
CA ASP A 187 2.11 -10.40 -2.25
C ASP A 187 2.76 -9.83 -0.98
N GLN A 188 1.94 -9.38 -0.02
CA GLN A 188 2.43 -8.90 1.28
C GLN A 188 3.11 -10.02 2.06
N GLU A 189 2.53 -11.23 2.05
CA GLU A 189 3.14 -12.41 2.64
C GLU A 189 4.49 -12.75 1.99
N LEU A 190 4.55 -12.76 0.65
CA LEU A 190 5.80 -13.03 -0.07
C LEU A 190 6.89 -12.00 0.26
N ALA A 191 6.53 -10.72 0.40
CA ALA A 191 7.48 -9.69 0.80
C ALA A 191 7.98 -9.88 2.24
N LEU A 192 7.12 -10.32 3.17
CA LEU A 192 7.54 -10.70 4.53
C LEU A 192 8.48 -11.91 4.50
N GLN A 193 8.21 -12.91 3.65
CA GLN A 193 9.11 -14.05 3.45
C GLN A 193 10.47 -13.59 2.90
N TRP A 194 10.49 -12.61 1.98
CA TRP A 194 11.73 -12.00 1.51
C TRP A 194 12.50 -11.34 2.65
N VAL A 195 11.82 -10.60 3.52
CA VAL A 195 12.43 -9.96 4.71
C VAL A 195 13.03 -11.03 5.62
N GLN A 196 12.29 -12.10 5.93
CA GLN A 196 12.79 -13.20 6.76
C GLN A 196 14.08 -13.83 6.20
N LEU A 197 14.18 -13.97 4.88
CA LEU A 197 15.35 -14.58 4.23
C LEU A 197 16.55 -13.63 4.07
N ASN A 198 16.32 -12.31 4.04
CA ASN A 198 17.33 -11.37 3.56
C ASN A 198 17.67 -10.24 4.53
N ILE A 199 16.81 -9.86 5.47
CA ILE A 199 16.96 -8.60 6.21
C ILE A 199 18.19 -8.55 7.11
N ALA A 200 18.65 -9.71 7.58
CA ALA A 200 19.92 -9.85 8.31
C ALA A 200 21.14 -9.32 7.54
N ARG A 201 21.08 -9.33 6.21
CA ARG A 201 22.15 -8.85 5.33
C ARG A 201 22.22 -7.32 5.26
N PHE A 202 21.18 -6.66 5.76
CA PHE A 202 21.06 -5.21 5.91
C PHE A 202 21.18 -4.79 7.38
N GLY A 203 21.55 -5.71 8.28
CA GLY A 203 21.65 -5.47 9.73
C GLY A 203 20.32 -5.52 10.48
N GLY A 204 19.24 -6.00 9.86
CA GLY A 204 17.96 -6.21 10.53
C GLY A 204 17.89 -7.55 11.27
N ASP A 205 17.11 -7.61 12.34
CA ASP A 205 16.81 -8.83 13.07
C ASP A 205 15.53 -9.48 12.48
N PRO A 206 15.61 -10.62 11.78
CA PRO A 206 14.43 -11.30 11.25
C PRO A 206 13.46 -11.75 12.36
N ASP A 207 13.95 -11.87 13.60
CA ASP A 207 13.15 -12.25 14.77
C ASP A 207 12.45 -11.04 15.44
N LYS A 208 12.72 -9.80 14.99
CA LYS A 208 12.12 -8.56 15.53
C LYS A 208 11.54 -7.68 14.43
N VAL A 209 10.57 -8.22 13.71
CA VAL A 209 9.83 -7.50 12.67
C VAL A 209 8.52 -6.97 13.24
N THR A 210 8.34 -5.64 13.18
CA THR A 210 7.07 -4.98 13.47
C THR A 210 6.38 -4.63 12.15
N ILE A 211 5.18 -5.17 11.94
CA ILE A 211 4.34 -4.80 10.80
C ILE A 211 3.54 -3.58 11.19
N ILE A 212 3.66 -2.50 10.41
CA ILE A 212 2.80 -1.34 10.54
C ILE A 212 1.96 -1.21 9.28
N TRP A 213 0.69 -0.92 9.50
CA TRP A 213 -0.25 -0.68 8.41
C TRP A 213 -0.86 0.69 8.61
N ASP A 214 -0.58 1.55 7.64
CA ASP A 214 -1.26 2.82 7.48
C ASP A 214 -2.59 2.54 6.78
N ASN A 215 -3.68 2.41 7.54
CA ASN A 215 -4.95 1.95 6.98
C ASN A 215 -5.77 3.11 6.37
N LEU A 216 -6.64 2.76 5.42
CA LEU A 216 -7.68 3.62 4.87
C LEU A 216 -8.98 2.80 4.82
N ARG A 217 -10.15 3.45 4.89
CA ARG A 217 -11.44 2.75 4.78
C ARG A 217 -11.40 1.80 3.57
N ALA A 218 -11.44 0.51 3.84
CA ALA A 218 -12.00 -0.42 2.90
C ALA A 218 -13.48 -0.07 2.87
N GLN A 219 -13.98 0.50 1.76
CA GLN A 219 -15.43 0.60 1.57
C GLN A 219 -16.00 -0.79 1.83
N ASP A 220 -17.02 -0.91 2.68
CA ASP A 220 -17.58 -2.19 3.11
C ASP A 220 -17.72 -3.14 1.90
N GLN A 221 -16.83 -4.13 1.85
CA GLN A 221 -16.40 -4.82 0.61
C GLN A 221 -17.37 -5.92 0.17
N TRP A 222 -18.67 -5.72 0.38
CA TRP A 222 -19.67 -6.68 -0.09
C TRP A 222 -19.96 -6.57 -1.58
N ALA A 223 -19.33 -5.62 -2.26
CA ALA A 223 -19.35 -5.52 -3.71
C ALA A 223 -18.20 -6.34 -4.36
N GLU A 224 -18.38 -7.21 -5.34
CA GLU A 224 -19.57 -7.88 -5.92
C GLU A 224 -18.99 -8.65 -7.14
N GLN A 225 -19.18 -9.97 -7.24
CA GLN A 225 -18.77 -10.78 -8.41
C GLN A 225 -19.11 -10.11 -9.76
N TYR A 226 -20.16 -9.27 -9.76
CA TYR A 226 -20.64 -8.51 -10.90
C TYR A 226 -19.60 -7.59 -11.53
N SER A 227 -18.71 -6.94 -10.77
CA SER A 227 -17.75 -6.02 -11.40
C SER A 227 -16.72 -6.74 -12.27
N PHE A 228 -16.29 -7.95 -11.86
CA PHE A 228 -15.41 -8.78 -12.68
C PHE A 228 -16.13 -9.35 -13.90
N ASP A 229 -17.39 -9.76 -13.74
CA ASP A 229 -18.22 -10.23 -14.85
C ASP A 229 -18.50 -9.11 -15.87
N ASP A 230 -18.75 -7.89 -15.41
CA ASP A 230 -18.97 -6.72 -16.28
C ASP A 230 -17.67 -6.29 -16.97
N PHE A 231 -16.54 -6.40 -16.29
CA PHE A 231 -15.22 -6.27 -16.93
C PHE A 231 -15.08 -7.29 -18.06
N ALA A 232 -15.37 -8.57 -17.78
CA ALA A 232 -15.23 -9.63 -18.76
C ALA A 232 -16.11 -9.43 -19.99
N LYS A 233 -17.36 -9.00 -19.80
CA LYS A 233 -18.27 -8.58 -20.88
C LYS A 233 -17.72 -7.40 -21.68
N THR A 234 -17.19 -6.39 -20.99
CA THR A 234 -16.68 -5.15 -21.62
C THR A 234 -15.52 -5.42 -22.56
N VAL A 235 -14.71 -6.44 -22.28
CA VAL A 235 -13.51 -6.78 -23.08
C VAL A 235 -13.74 -7.97 -24.02
N GLY A 236 -14.98 -8.45 -24.16
CA GLY A 236 -15.34 -9.53 -25.08
C GLY A 236 -14.89 -10.93 -24.63
N CYS A 237 -14.62 -11.12 -23.34
CA CYS A 237 -14.36 -12.43 -22.73
C CYS A 237 -15.66 -12.98 -22.13
N ASP A 238 -16.69 -13.12 -22.98
CA ASP A 238 -18.07 -13.37 -22.57
C ASP A 238 -18.37 -14.86 -22.34
N GLN A 239 -17.34 -15.70 -22.23
CA GLN A 239 -17.53 -17.12 -21.96
C GLN A 239 -18.15 -17.33 -20.57
N ALA A 240 -18.68 -18.53 -20.32
CA ALA A 240 -19.10 -18.90 -18.97
C ALA A 240 -17.89 -18.80 -18.00
N PRO A 241 -18.12 -18.43 -16.72
CA PRO A 241 -17.07 -18.41 -15.71
C PRO A 241 -16.27 -19.72 -15.67
N GLY A 242 -14.96 -19.60 -15.66
CA GLY A 242 -14.02 -20.72 -15.59
C GLY A 242 -12.71 -20.48 -16.35
N PRO A 243 -11.91 -21.55 -16.53
CA PRO A 243 -10.56 -21.43 -17.06
C PRO A 243 -10.45 -20.77 -18.43
N ALA A 244 -11.44 -20.96 -19.32
CA ALA A 244 -11.43 -20.39 -20.66
C ALA A 244 -11.59 -18.86 -20.64
N ARG A 245 -12.53 -18.35 -19.82
CA ARG A 245 -12.72 -16.91 -19.63
C ARG A 245 -11.51 -16.29 -18.94
N LEU A 246 -11.00 -16.91 -17.87
CA LEU A 246 -9.80 -16.43 -17.19
C LEU A 246 -8.60 -16.35 -18.14
N ASN A 247 -8.41 -17.35 -19.01
CA ASN A 247 -7.34 -17.33 -20.01
C ASN A 247 -7.50 -16.19 -21.03
N CYS A 248 -8.73 -15.90 -21.48
CA CYS A 248 -9.02 -14.73 -22.31
C CYS A 248 -8.62 -13.42 -21.60
N LEU A 249 -9.05 -13.27 -20.34
CA LEU A 249 -8.81 -12.07 -19.54
C LEU A 249 -7.33 -11.83 -19.22
N LYS A 250 -6.52 -12.88 -19.07
CA LYS A 250 -5.05 -12.77 -18.89
C LYS A 250 -4.33 -12.09 -20.07
N HIS A 251 -4.95 -12.05 -21.26
CA HIS A 251 -4.38 -11.41 -22.44
C HIS A 251 -4.85 -9.95 -22.64
N VAL A 252 -5.78 -9.46 -21.81
CA VAL A 252 -6.25 -8.08 -21.90
C VAL A 252 -5.10 -7.12 -21.52
N PRO A 253 -4.83 -6.06 -22.28
CA PRO A 253 -3.79 -5.10 -21.93
C PRO A 253 -4.05 -4.38 -20.61
N ALA A 254 -3.00 -4.14 -19.83
CA ALA A 254 -3.03 -3.40 -18.56
C ALA A 254 -3.82 -2.08 -18.64
N ALA A 255 -3.59 -1.33 -19.72
CA ALA A 255 -4.23 -0.03 -19.96
C ALA A 255 -5.75 -0.16 -20.14
N THR A 256 -6.23 -1.24 -20.76
CA THR A 256 -7.67 -1.52 -20.90
C THR A 256 -8.30 -1.79 -19.52
N ILE A 257 -7.61 -2.56 -18.68
CA ILE A 257 -8.05 -2.84 -17.31
C ILE A 257 -8.05 -1.56 -16.46
N ARG A 258 -7.01 -0.73 -16.58
CA ARG A 258 -6.94 0.58 -15.92
C ARG A 258 -8.09 1.50 -16.33
N ASN A 259 -8.43 1.53 -17.62
CA ASN A 259 -9.53 2.33 -18.13
C ASN A 259 -10.88 1.82 -17.62
N PHE A 260 -11.06 0.49 -17.57
CA PHE A 260 -12.27 -0.10 -16.98
C PHE A 260 -12.38 0.26 -15.49
N THR A 261 -11.33 0.01 -14.71
CA THR A 261 -11.33 0.21 -13.24
C THR A 261 -11.55 1.67 -12.83
N ASN A 262 -11.21 2.63 -13.69
CA ASN A 262 -11.48 4.06 -13.49
C ASN A 262 -12.71 4.57 -14.27
N GLY A 263 -13.47 3.66 -14.88
CA GLY A 263 -14.68 3.96 -15.64
C GLY A 263 -15.96 3.79 -14.82
N PRO A 264 -17.11 4.21 -15.37
CA PRO A 264 -18.40 4.22 -14.67
C PRO A 264 -18.99 2.83 -14.40
N LEU A 265 -18.46 1.78 -15.04
CA LEU A 265 -18.86 0.38 -14.84
C LEU A 265 -17.99 -0.34 -13.79
N SER A 266 -16.96 0.32 -13.27
CA SER A 266 -16.11 -0.26 -12.23
C SER A 266 -16.81 -0.26 -10.89
N GLY A 267 -16.70 -1.37 -10.17
CA GLY A 267 -17.12 -1.51 -8.79
C GLY A 267 -15.95 -1.38 -7.81
N ALA A 268 -16.22 -1.78 -6.57
CA ALA A 268 -15.18 -1.93 -5.56
C ALA A 268 -14.41 -3.25 -5.78
N PHE A 269 -13.12 -3.24 -5.44
CA PHE A 269 -12.28 -4.42 -5.42
C PHE A 269 -11.56 -4.48 -4.07
N GLY A 270 -11.54 -5.65 -3.45
CA GLY A 270 -11.02 -5.79 -2.11
C GLY A 270 -10.96 -7.23 -1.62
N PRO A 271 -10.25 -7.47 -0.50
CA PRO A 271 -10.16 -8.80 0.08
C PRO A 271 -11.52 -9.51 0.24
N LEU A 272 -11.58 -10.74 -0.26
CA LEU A 272 -12.73 -11.63 -0.11
C LEU A 272 -12.59 -12.47 1.14
N VAL A 273 -13.69 -12.70 1.84
CA VAL A 273 -13.74 -13.71 2.91
C VAL A 273 -13.60 -15.09 2.30
N ASP A 274 -12.42 -15.69 2.47
CA ASP A 274 -12.07 -17.02 1.97
C ASP A 274 -11.84 -18.05 3.11
N ASN A 275 -11.87 -17.59 4.36
CA ASN A 275 -11.51 -18.34 5.57
C ASN A 275 -10.11 -18.99 5.51
N VAL A 276 -9.22 -18.42 4.70
CA VAL A 276 -7.80 -18.79 4.58
C VAL A 276 -6.94 -17.56 4.89
N THR A 277 -7.10 -16.50 4.10
CA THR A 277 -6.40 -15.22 4.25
C THR A 277 -7.27 -14.17 4.96
N VAL A 278 -8.59 -14.18 4.73
CA VAL A 278 -9.57 -13.31 5.41
C VAL A 278 -10.69 -14.15 5.98
N PHE A 279 -10.99 -13.93 7.26
CA PHE A 279 -11.95 -14.74 8.01
C PHE A 279 -13.26 -14.01 8.23
N THR A 280 -14.37 -14.76 8.24
CA THR A 280 -15.72 -14.20 8.41
C THR A 280 -15.92 -13.45 9.73
N ASN A 281 -15.25 -13.86 10.81
CA ASN A 281 -15.38 -13.24 12.13
C ASN A 281 -13.99 -13.01 12.76
N PRO A 282 -13.29 -11.92 12.39
CA PRO A 282 -11.95 -11.65 12.91
C PRO A 282 -11.94 -11.38 14.42
N LEU A 283 -12.99 -10.75 14.96
CA LEU A 283 -13.09 -10.46 16.39
C LEU A 283 -13.19 -11.74 17.23
N GLU A 284 -13.96 -12.73 16.78
CA GLU A 284 -14.05 -14.01 17.48
C GLU A 284 -12.71 -14.77 17.42
N ARG A 285 -11.97 -14.67 16.32
CA ARG A 285 -10.62 -15.25 16.26
C ARG A 285 -9.68 -14.61 17.27
N ILE A 286 -9.75 -13.29 17.45
CA ILE A 286 -8.96 -12.59 18.46
C ILE A 286 -9.38 -13.07 19.87
N ARG A 287 -10.69 -13.10 20.17
CA ARG A 287 -11.22 -13.50 21.48
C ARG A 287 -10.91 -14.96 21.85
N SER A 288 -10.93 -15.84 20.86
CA SER A 288 -10.64 -17.27 21.03
C SER A 288 -9.14 -17.60 21.00
N GLY A 289 -8.25 -16.61 20.81
CA GLY A 289 -6.81 -16.83 20.71
C GLY A 289 -6.36 -17.51 19.41
N ALA A 290 -7.19 -17.48 18.37
CA ALA A 290 -6.91 -18.04 17.05
C ALA A 290 -6.13 -17.06 16.13
N THR A 291 -5.34 -16.16 16.72
CA THR A 291 -4.46 -15.19 16.06
C THR A 291 -3.04 -15.31 16.62
N ALA A 292 -2.05 -14.75 15.93
CA ALA A 292 -0.68 -14.69 16.47
C ALA A 292 -0.67 -13.91 17.80
N GLY A 293 0.00 -14.46 18.82
CA GLY A 293 0.15 -13.83 20.14
C GLY A 293 1.25 -12.78 20.16
N VAL A 294 1.11 -11.72 19.38
CA VAL A 294 2.09 -10.62 19.26
C VAL A 294 1.57 -9.34 19.94
N PRO A 295 2.46 -8.47 20.45
CA PRO A 295 2.06 -7.15 20.91
C PRO A 295 1.45 -6.32 19.77
N ILE A 296 0.36 -5.62 20.07
CA ILE A 296 -0.37 -4.80 19.10
C ILE A 296 -0.45 -3.37 19.63
N ILE A 297 -0.14 -2.40 18.77
CA ILE A 297 -0.42 -0.99 18.99
C ILE A 297 -1.49 -0.60 17.97
N LEU A 298 -2.63 -0.13 18.44
CA LEU A 298 -3.76 0.33 17.63
C LEU A 298 -4.16 1.74 18.07
N GLY A 299 -4.69 2.51 17.13
CA GLY A 299 -5.22 3.82 17.38
C GLY A 299 -5.96 4.35 16.16
N ASN A 300 -6.73 5.40 16.38
CA ASN A 300 -7.47 6.14 15.37
C ASN A 300 -7.31 7.64 15.63
N MET A 301 -7.57 8.48 14.63
CA MET A 301 -7.63 9.92 14.84
C MET A 301 -9.03 10.34 15.31
N GLU A 302 -9.09 11.46 16.02
CA GLU A 302 -10.35 12.05 16.52
C GLU A 302 -11.39 12.29 15.41
N ASN A 303 -10.90 12.59 14.18
CA ASN A 303 -11.70 13.07 13.05
C ASN A 303 -11.50 12.27 11.75
N ASP A 304 -11.18 10.97 11.82
CA ASP A 304 -10.87 10.14 10.63
C ASP A 304 -11.94 10.17 9.54
N GLY A 305 -13.22 10.29 9.89
CA GLY A 305 -14.32 10.30 8.92
C GLY A 305 -14.37 11.58 8.07
N SER A 306 -13.84 12.70 8.57
CA SER A 306 -14.01 14.03 7.95
C SER A 306 -13.44 14.13 6.52
N VAL A 307 -12.35 13.43 6.24
CA VAL A 307 -11.68 13.46 4.93
C VAL A 307 -12.49 12.76 3.83
N PHE A 308 -13.39 11.84 4.17
CA PHE A 308 -14.17 11.04 3.20
C PHE A 308 -15.52 11.65 2.84
N VAL A 309 -15.95 12.66 3.61
CA VAL A 309 -17.28 13.29 3.49
C VAL A 309 -17.18 14.77 3.15
N VAL A 310 -16.03 15.23 2.65
CA VAL A 310 -15.84 16.63 2.24
C VAL A 310 -16.86 17.01 1.18
N GLY A 311 -17.64 18.06 1.47
CA GLY A 311 -18.71 18.55 0.62
C GLY A 311 -20.06 17.82 0.80
N MET A 312 -20.12 16.74 1.58
CA MET A 312 -21.39 16.09 1.90
C MET A 312 -22.16 16.91 2.95
N THR A 313 -23.45 17.13 2.68
CA THR A 313 -24.36 17.90 3.54
C THR A 313 -25.68 17.19 3.82
N ASN A 314 -25.91 16.04 3.17
CA ASN A 314 -27.15 15.28 3.27
C ASN A 314 -26.88 13.94 3.97
N LEU A 315 -27.34 13.82 5.22
CA LEU A 315 -27.16 12.62 6.03
C LEU A 315 -27.88 11.40 5.44
N THR A 316 -29.08 11.57 4.88
CA THR A 316 -29.81 10.47 4.24
C THR A 316 -29.02 9.91 3.06
N ALA A 317 -28.48 10.79 2.21
CA ALA A 317 -27.67 10.38 1.07
C ALA A 317 -26.38 9.66 1.49
N LEU A 318 -25.74 10.08 2.59
CA LEU A 318 -24.60 9.36 3.17
C LEU A 318 -25.02 7.94 3.59
N ILE A 319 -26.12 7.79 4.31
CA ILE A 319 -26.58 6.49 4.81
C ILE A 319 -26.92 5.54 3.66
N GLU A 320 -27.61 6.04 2.63
CA GLU A 320 -27.96 5.27 1.44
C GLU A 320 -26.73 4.82 0.64
N ALA A 321 -25.69 5.68 0.56
CA ALA A 321 -24.47 5.39 -0.17
C ALA A 321 -23.52 4.45 0.59
N ASP A 322 -23.31 4.69 1.88
CA ASP A 322 -22.30 3.99 2.68
C ASP A 322 -22.83 2.76 3.42
N PHE A 323 -24.13 2.71 3.70
CA PHE A 323 -24.75 1.62 4.47
C PHE A 323 -26.00 1.05 3.76
N PRO A 324 -25.92 0.70 2.46
CA PRO A 324 -27.06 0.19 1.72
C PRO A 324 -27.59 -1.12 2.34
N GLY A 325 -28.91 -1.27 2.37
CA GLY A 325 -29.55 -2.50 2.84
C GLY A 325 -29.54 -2.72 4.36
N THR A 326 -28.94 -1.82 5.15
CA THR A 326 -28.94 -1.91 6.62
C THR A 326 -30.29 -1.56 7.26
N GLY A 327 -31.15 -0.84 6.53
CA GLY A 327 -32.40 -0.29 7.06
C GLY A 327 -32.21 0.91 8.00
N ALA A 328 -30.98 1.41 8.14
CA ALA A 328 -30.70 2.59 8.95
C ALA A 328 -31.39 3.83 8.36
N THR A 329 -31.99 4.65 9.23
CA THR A 329 -32.64 5.92 8.86
C THR A 329 -31.87 7.10 9.42
N ALA A 330 -32.03 8.29 8.82
CA ALA A 330 -31.43 9.51 9.35
C ALA A 330 -31.86 9.80 10.79
N ASP A 331 -33.12 9.51 11.16
CA ASP A 331 -33.61 9.71 12.52
C ASP A 331 -32.99 8.74 13.52
N LEU A 332 -32.82 7.47 13.13
CA LEU A 332 -32.08 6.50 13.94
C LEU A 332 -30.65 6.99 14.15
N VAL A 333 -29.95 7.39 13.09
CA VAL A 333 -28.57 7.87 13.20
C VAL A 333 -28.49 9.13 14.07
N ARG A 334 -29.37 10.12 13.89
CA ARG A 334 -29.41 11.31 14.77
C ARG A 334 -29.61 10.94 16.24
N SER A 335 -30.42 9.92 16.54
CA SER A 335 -30.62 9.46 17.91
C SER A 335 -29.36 8.88 18.57
N LEU A 336 -28.42 8.35 17.77
CA LEU A 336 -27.14 7.82 18.23
C LEU A 336 -26.09 8.93 18.49
N TYR A 337 -26.32 10.13 17.95
CA TYR A 337 -25.40 11.28 18.07
C TYR A 337 -26.10 12.49 18.70
N PRO A 338 -26.54 12.40 19.98
CA PRO A 338 -27.23 13.50 20.65
C PRO A 338 -26.36 14.76 20.70
N GLY A 339 -26.99 15.91 20.44
CA GLY A 339 -26.32 17.22 20.45
C GLY A 339 -25.45 17.52 19.22
N HIS A 340 -25.33 16.59 18.27
CA HIS A 340 -24.64 16.83 17.00
C HIS A 340 -25.63 17.33 15.95
N ASN A 341 -25.17 18.24 15.08
CA ASN A 341 -25.88 18.58 13.85
C ASN A 341 -25.50 17.61 12.73
N ASP A 342 -26.25 17.60 11.63
CA ASP A 342 -26.01 16.67 10.52
C ASP A 342 -24.59 16.75 9.96
N THR A 343 -23.94 17.93 9.93
CA THR A 343 -22.53 18.07 9.50
C THR A 343 -21.58 17.27 10.39
N LEU A 344 -21.72 17.39 11.72
CA LEU A 344 -20.88 16.64 12.66
C LEU A 344 -21.20 15.14 12.64
N ILE A 345 -22.47 14.78 12.44
CA ILE A 345 -22.89 13.38 12.30
C ILE A 345 -22.26 12.77 11.04
N ILE A 346 -22.35 13.46 9.91
CA ILE A 346 -21.77 13.03 8.62
C ILE A 346 -20.27 12.74 8.76
N ALA A 347 -19.53 13.53 9.55
CA ALA A 347 -18.11 13.26 9.82
C ALA A 347 -17.86 12.16 10.86
N SER A 348 -18.76 12.01 11.83
CA SER A 348 -18.59 11.06 12.95
C SER A 348 -18.98 9.64 12.59
N VAL A 349 -19.98 9.44 11.72
CA VAL A 349 -20.46 8.11 11.35
C VAL A 349 -19.37 7.27 10.67
N PRO A 350 -18.68 7.74 9.61
CA PRO A 350 -17.61 6.94 9.00
C PRO A 350 -16.45 6.68 9.97
N ARG A 351 -16.13 7.65 10.85
CA ARG A 351 -15.12 7.45 11.91
C ARG A 351 -15.49 6.28 12.81
N ASP A 352 -16.68 6.31 13.40
CA ASP A 352 -17.08 5.34 14.41
C ASP A 352 -17.36 3.95 13.83
N VAL A 353 -17.82 3.87 12.57
CA VAL A 353 -18.16 2.59 11.94
C VAL A 353 -16.98 1.96 11.20
N SER A 354 -16.07 2.74 10.61
CA SER A 354 -15.00 2.21 9.77
C SER A 354 -13.59 2.32 10.35
N PHE A 355 -13.35 3.19 11.35
CA PHE A 355 -12.00 3.47 11.84
C PHE A 355 -11.80 3.24 13.33
N ARG A 356 -12.87 3.27 14.12
CA ARG A 356 -12.80 3.11 15.57
C ARG A 356 -12.75 1.61 15.92
N TRP A 357 -11.70 1.22 16.65
CA TRP A 357 -11.45 -0.16 17.07
C TRP A 357 -11.72 -0.37 18.57
#